data_AF-A0A8X6MTG9-F1
#
_entry.id   AF-A0A8X6MTG9-F1
#
_cell.length_a   1.000
_cell.length_b   1.000
_cell.length_c   1.000
_cell.angle_alpha   90.00
_cell.angle_beta   90.00
_cell.angle_gamma   90.00
#
_symmetry.space_group_name_H-M   'P 1'
#
loop_
_entity.id
_entity.type
_entity.pdbx_description
1 polymer ?
#
loop_
_entity_poly.entity_id
_entity_poly.type
_entity_poly.pdbx_seq_one_letter_code
_entity_poly.pdbx_strand_id
1 'polypeptide(L)'
;MMDEEVDQPPVKIQCLEGNIKKFISKTSDKDKMMIDLAPAKTFYACNIPFAVVESESYRNLTHILRLSFKSPSCKEMADPLLDAVYNEMNGLVCKNLKGKEGTYIIDGWSNIHNEPIIVSFIQVNGELYIVDVENTGATKKFSRIFS
;
A
#
# COMPACT_ATOMS: atom_id res chain seq x y z
N MET A 1 -64.99 51.18 -15.94
CA MET A 1 -63.74 51.45 -15.22
C MET A 1 -62.94 50.18 -15.37
N MET A 2 -61.81 50.24 -16.08
CA MET A 2 -61.09 49.08 -16.61
C MET A 2 -60.36 48.37 -15.48
N ASP A 3 -60.56 47.06 -15.35
CA ASP A 3 -59.74 46.19 -14.51
C ASP A 3 -58.52 45.77 -15.34
N GLU A 4 -57.37 46.39 -15.09
CA GLU A 4 -56.09 45.95 -15.64
C GLU A 4 -55.63 44.68 -14.93
N GLU A 5 -55.72 43.55 -15.63
CA GLU A 5 -55.13 42.29 -15.24
C GLU A 5 -53.59 42.41 -15.34
N VAL A 6 -52.92 42.51 -14.19
CA VAL A 6 -51.46 42.60 -14.11
C VAL A 6 -50.86 41.22 -14.41
N ASP A 7 -50.56 40.98 -15.68
CA ASP A 7 -49.85 39.78 -16.15
C ASP A 7 -48.42 39.79 -15.59
N GLN A 8 -48.15 38.92 -14.61
CA GLN A 8 -46.80 38.74 -14.11
C GLN A 8 -45.98 37.94 -15.11
N PRO A 9 -44.78 38.41 -15.53
CA PRO A 9 -43.98 37.71 -16.50
C PRO A 9 -43.55 36.33 -15.96
N PRO A 10 -43.37 35.32 -16.83
CA PRO A 10 -43.05 33.96 -16.42
C PRO A 10 -41.73 33.95 -15.63
N VAL A 11 -41.77 33.31 -14.45
CA VAL A 11 -40.59 33.09 -13.61
C VAL A 11 -39.54 32.34 -14.42
N LYS A 12 -38.45 33.02 -14.79
CA LYS A 12 -37.30 32.38 -15.45
C LYS A 12 -36.58 31.50 -14.44
N ILE A 13 -36.80 30.18 -14.51
CA ILE A 13 -35.92 29.22 -13.84
C ILE A 13 -34.57 29.25 -14.57
N GLN A 14 -33.62 29.97 -14.00
CA GLN A 14 -32.23 29.91 -14.46
C GLN A 14 -31.65 28.57 -14.00
N CYS A 15 -31.57 27.62 -14.93
CA CYS A 15 -30.77 26.42 -14.74
C CYS A 15 -29.31 26.87 -14.56
N LEU A 16 -28.81 26.86 -13.33
CA LEU A 16 -27.39 27.05 -13.07
C LEU A 16 -26.64 25.98 -13.86
N GLU A 17 -25.87 26.38 -14.88
CA GLU A 17 -24.88 25.54 -15.54
C GLU A 17 -23.71 25.28 -14.57
N GLY A 18 -24.01 24.63 -13.45
CA GLY A 18 -23.01 24.14 -12.53
C GLY A 18 -22.26 23.04 -13.24
N ASN A 19 -20.98 23.27 -13.56
CA ASN A 19 -20.11 22.24 -14.10
C ASN A 19 -19.98 21.09 -13.08
N ILE A 20 -20.87 20.10 -13.18
CA ILE A 20 -21.00 18.95 -12.27
C ILE A 20 -19.67 18.22 -12.12
N LYS A 21 -18.79 18.29 -13.15
CA LYS A 21 -17.46 17.67 -13.14
C LYS A 21 -16.60 18.10 -11.95
N LYS A 22 -16.79 19.33 -11.41
CA LYS A 22 -16.05 19.79 -10.22
C LYS A 22 -16.41 19.05 -8.92
N PHE A 23 -17.56 18.38 -8.91
CA PHE A 23 -18.06 17.60 -7.78
C PHE A 23 -17.91 16.08 -7.98
N ILE A 24 -17.43 15.65 -9.15
CA ILE A 24 -17.20 14.23 -9.45
C ILE A 24 -15.72 13.90 -9.19
N SER A 25 -15.45 13.24 -8.07
CA SER A 25 -14.11 12.72 -7.77
C SER A 25 -13.86 11.42 -8.53
N LYS A 26 -13.15 11.49 -9.66
CA LYS A 26 -12.62 10.31 -10.35
C LYS A 26 -11.28 9.91 -9.74
N THR A 27 -11.09 8.62 -9.49
CA THR A 27 -9.79 8.06 -9.09
C THR A 27 -9.17 7.46 -10.34
N SER A 28 -8.06 8.02 -10.82
CA SER A 28 -7.29 7.37 -11.86
C SER A 28 -6.56 6.15 -11.30
N ASP A 29 -6.11 5.23 -12.16
CA ASP A 29 -5.36 4.05 -11.70
C ASP A 29 -4.07 4.43 -10.97
N LYS A 30 -3.44 5.53 -11.38
CA LYS A 30 -2.26 6.08 -10.70
C LYS A 30 -2.59 6.61 -9.30
N ASP A 31 -3.69 7.33 -9.17
CA ASP A 31 -4.14 7.84 -7.87
C ASP A 31 -4.53 6.68 -6.95
N LYS A 32 -5.18 5.64 -7.50
CA LYS A 32 -5.54 4.44 -6.76
C LYS A 32 -4.29 3.78 -6.19
N MET A 33 -3.27 3.56 -7.01
CA MET A 33 -2.01 2.95 -6.57
C MET A 33 -1.35 3.74 -5.45
N MET A 34 -1.30 5.08 -5.55
CA MET A 34 -0.76 5.94 -4.48
C MET A 34 -1.57 5.84 -3.19
N ILE A 35 -2.90 5.83 -3.30
CA ILE A 35 -3.81 5.70 -2.16
C ILE A 35 -3.70 4.32 -1.51
N ASP A 36 -3.51 3.24 -2.29
CA ASP A 36 -3.35 1.88 -1.79
C ASP A 36 -2.00 1.65 -1.09
N LEU A 37 -0.93 2.29 -1.58
CA LEU A 37 0.41 2.17 -1.00
C LEU A 37 0.51 2.75 0.42
N ALA A 38 -0.22 3.83 0.72
CA ALA A 38 -0.18 4.46 2.04
C ALA A 38 -0.64 3.53 3.20
N PRO A 39 -1.84 2.90 3.14
CA PRO A 39 -2.22 1.91 4.12
C PRO A 39 -1.37 0.65 4.04
N ALA A 40 -0.93 0.21 2.85
CA ALA A 40 -0.04 -0.95 2.73
C ALA A 40 1.24 -0.80 3.57
N LYS A 41 1.92 0.36 3.46
CA LYS A 41 3.10 0.67 4.30
C LYS A 41 2.80 0.59 5.79
N THR A 42 1.63 1.11 6.20
CA THR A 42 1.21 1.07 7.62
C THR A 42 0.93 -0.36 8.07
N PHE A 43 0.27 -1.16 7.25
CA PHE A 43 -0.04 -2.56 7.56
C PHE A 43 1.23 -3.38 7.74
N TYR A 44 2.22 -3.20 6.88
CA TYR A 44 3.50 -3.91 7.00
C TYR A 44 4.31 -3.43 8.21
N ALA A 45 4.40 -2.11 8.43
CA ALA A 45 5.14 -1.55 9.55
C ALA A 45 4.55 -1.95 10.92
N CYS A 46 3.22 -2.08 11.00
CA CYS A 46 2.52 -2.40 12.25
C CYS A 46 2.12 -3.88 12.35
N ASN A 47 2.54 -4.73 11.40
CA ASN A 47 2.15 -6.14 11.33
C ASN A 47 0.62 -6.36 11.42
N ILE A 48 -0.15 -5.54 10.72
CA ILE A 48 -1.61 -5.60 10.71
C ILE A 48 -2.05 -6.74 9.78
N PRO A 49 -2.91 -7.67 10.23
CA PRO A 49 -3.43 -8.73 9.39
C PRO A 49 -4.11 -8.19 8.14
N PHE A 50 -3.79 -8.75 6.97
CA PHE A 50 -4.33 -8.27 5.69
C PHE A 50 -5.86 -8.37 5.61
N ALA A 51 -6.47 -9.31 6.35
CA ALA A 51 -7.93 -9.42 6.45
C ALA A 51 -8.62 -8.13 6.95
N VAL A 52 -7.92 -7.26 7.68
CA VAL A 52 -8.47 -5.98 8.16
C VAL A 52 -8.90 -5.09 6.99
N VAL A 53 -8.22 -5.17 5.84
CA VAL A 53 -8.50 -4.34 4.66
C VAL A 53 -9.87 -4.64 4.02
N GLU A 54 -10.40 -5.84 4.27
CA GLU A 54 -11.70 -6.30 3.78
C GLU A 54 -12.82 -6.14 4.82
N SER A 55 -12.47 -5.76 6.05
CA SER A 55 -13.43 -5.52 7.13
C SER A 55 -14.39 -4.38 6.79
N GLU A 56 -15.62 -4.47 7.29
CA GLU A 56 -16.62 -3.42 7.09
C GLU A 56 -16.16 -2.08 7.68
N SER A 57 -15.52 -2.09 8.84
CA SER A 57 -14.97 -0.90 9.49
C SER A 57 -13.94 -0.19 8.61
N TYR A 58 -13.01 -0.94 8.00
CA TYR A 58 -12.01 -0.35 7.10
C TYR A 58 -12.66 0.16 5.81
N ARG A 59 -13.61 -0.58 5.22
CA ARG A 59 -14.35 -0.13 4.04
C ARG A 59 -15.12 1.16 4.32
N ASN A 60 -15.80 1.25 5.46
CA ASN A 60 -16.52 2.45 5.88
C ASN A 60 -15.56 3.64 6.07
N LEU A 61 -14.42 3.42 6.72
CA LEU A 61 -13.36 4.43 6.85
C LEU A 61 -12.93 4.96 5.48
N THR A 62 -12.58 4.07 4.56
CA THR A 62 -12.11 4.47 3.23
C THR A 62 -13.20 5.17 2.41
N HIS A 63 -14.47 4.78 2.57
CA HIS A 63 -15.60 5.42 1.90
C HIS A 63 -15.87 6.84 2.43
N ILE A 64 -15.75 7.05 3.75
CA ILE A 64 -15.84 8.39 4.38
C ILE A 64 -14.72 9.29 3.86
N LEU A 65 -13.49 8.76 3.75
CA LEU A 65 -12.35 9.52 3.23
C LEU A 65 -12.49 9.80 1.73
N ARG A 66 -12.99 8.83 0.95
CA ARG A 66 -13.15 8.94 -0.50
C ARG A 66 -14.22 7.99 -1.04
N LEU A 67 -15.38 8.56 -1.38
CA LEU A 67 -16.57 7.80 -1.83
C LEU A 67 -16.31 6.88 -3.03
N SER A 68 -15.49 7.31 -4.00
CA SER A 68 -15.19 6.54 -5.23
C SER A 68 -14.02 5.56 -5.09
N PHE A 69 -13.44 5.46 -3.90
CA PHE A 69 -12.34 4.54 -3.65
C PHE A 69 -12.87 3.15 -3.30
N LYS A 70 -12.26 2.14 -3.93
CA LYS A 70 -12.47 0.74 -3.60
C LYS A 70 -11.22 0.21 -2.90
N SER A 71 -11.42 -0.22 -1.65
CA SER A 71 -10.38 -0.86 -0.84
C SER A 71 -9.69 -2.00 -1.60
N PRO A 72 -8.36 -2.16 -1.47
CA PRO A 72 -7.68 -3.32 -2.00
C PRO A 72 -8.16 -4.59 -1.27
N SER A 73 -8.04 -5.72 -1.95
CA SER A 73 -8.26 -7.05 -1.38
C SER A 73 -7.05 -7.53 -0.58
N CYS A 74 -7.28 -8.53 0.27
CA CYS A 74 -6.23 -9.22 1.01
C CYS A 74 -5.13 -9.75 0.06
N LYS A 75 -5.52 -10.22 -1.13
CA LYS A 75 -4.56 -10.66 -2.16
C LYS A 75 -3.76 -9.50 -2.76
N GLU A 76 -4.40 -8.37 -3.03
CA GLU A 76 -3.69 -7.17 -3.52
C GLU A 76 -2.69 -6.65 -2.48
N MET A 77 -3.02 -6.77 -1.18
CA MET A 77 -2.09 -6.50 -0.09
C MET A 77 -0.94 -7.52 -0.06
N ALA A 78 -1.23 -8.81 -0.18
CA ALA A 78 -0.22 -9.86 -0.08
C ALA A 78 0.77 -9.90 -1.27
N ASP A 79 0.32 -9.55 -2.47
CA ASP A 79 1.11 -9.71 -3.70
C ASP A 79 1.60 -8.34 -4.24
N PRO A 80 0.86 -7.60 -5.10
CA PRO A 80 1.40 -6.46 -5.84
C PRO A 80 1.80 -5.28 -4.94
N LEU A 81 1.08 -5.03 -3.85
CA LEU A 81 1.40 -3.93 -2.94
C LEU A 81 2.60 -4.28 -2.05
N LEU A 82 2.75 -5.55 -1.66
CA LEU A 82 3.90 -6.01 -0.90
C LEU A 82 5.18 -5.88 -1.74
N ASP A 83 5.16 -6.36 -2.98
CA ASP A 83 6.29 -6.22 -3.91
C ASP A 83 6.66 -4.76 -4.15
N ALA A 84 5.67 -3.90 -4.34
CA ALA A 84 5.91 -2.48 -4.57
C ALA A 84 6.60 -1.80 -3.37
N VAL A 85 6.11 -2.05 -2.15
CA VAL A 85 6.71 -1.50 -0.93
C VAL A 85 8.08 -2.13 -0.66
N TYR A 86 8.23 -3.43 -0.86
CA TYR A 86 9.51 -4.13 -0.70
C TYR A 86 10.58 -3.55 -1.63
N ASN A 87 10.27 -3.39 -2.93
CA ASN A 87 11.20 -2.83 -3.90
C ASN A 87 11.57 -1.38 -3.59
N GLU A 88 10.61 -0.57 -3.12
CA GLU A 88 10.87 0.79 -2.65
C GLU A 88 11.84 0.80 -1.47
N MET A 89 11.58 -0.01 -0.44
CA MET A 89 12.40 -0.11 0.76
C MET A 89 13.79 -0.66 0.46
N ASN A 90 13.87 -1.72 -0.33
CA ASN A 90 15.16 -2.28 -0.76
C ASN A 90 15.97 -1.26 -1.56
N GLY A 91 15.32 -0.49 -2.44
CA GLY A 91 15.97 0.61 -3.16
C GLY A 91 16.53 1.70 -2.23
N LEU A 92 15.82 2.02 -1.15
CA LEU A 92 16.28 2.96 -0.11
C LEU A 92 17.47 2.39 0.67
N VAL A 93 17.40 1.13 1.08
CA VAL A 93 18.48 0.43 1.77
C VAL A 93 19.73 0.37 0.90
N CYS A 94 19.62 -0.04 -0.37
CA CYS A 94 20.75 -0.06 -1.31
C CYS A 94 21.39 1.33 -1.48
N LYS A 95 20.59 2.40 -1.55
CA LYS A 95 21.12 3.78 -1.60
C LYS A 95 21.84 4.15 -0.30
N ASN A 96 21.31 3.75 0.85
CA ASN A 96 21.87 4.05 2.16
C ASN A 96 23.16 3.28 2.44
N LEU A 97 23.32 2.06 1.91
CA LEU A 97 24.48 1.21 2.11
C LEU A 97 25.58 1.43 1.07
N LYS A 98 25.27 2.06 -0.08
CA LYS A 98 26.22 2.23 -1.18
C LYS A 98 27.49 2.96 -0.73
N GLY A 99 28.64 2.29 -0.86
CA GLY A 99 29.95 2.84 -0.52
C GLY A 99 30.25 2.90 0.97
N LYS A 100 29.44 2.24 1.82
CA LYS A 100 29.69 2.11 3.25
C LYS A 100 30.23 0.71 3.57
N GLU A 101 31.12 0.65 4.54
CA GLU A 101 31.59 -0.59 5.13
C GLU A 101 30.71 -0.94 6.35
N GLY A 102 30.52 -2.22 6.58
CA GLY A 102 29.65 -2.72 7.63
C GLY A 102 30.00 -4.15 8.03
N THR A 103 29.37 -4.60 9.09
CA THR A 103 29.50 -5.99 9.55
C THR A 103 28.36 -6.82 8.96
N TYR A 104 28.72 -7.89 8.28
CA TYR A 104 27.75 -8.91 7.84
C TYR A 104 27.54 -9.91 8.98
N ILE A 105 26.29 -10.08 9.40
CA ILE A 105 25.90 -10.92 10.53
C ILE A 105 24.93 -11.98 9.99
N ILE A 106 25.16 -13.24 10.33
CA ILE A 106 24.27 -14.34 9.97
C ILE A 106 23.80 -14.99 11.26
N ASP A 107 22.50 -15.22 11.38
CA ASP A 107 21.89 -15.98 12.46
C ASP A 107 21.00 -17.09 11.89
N GLY A 108 20.73 -18.12 12.69
CA GLY A 108 19.87 -19.21 12.26
C GLY A 108 19.15 -19.88 13.42
N TRP A 109 17.87 -20.21 13.19
CA TRP A 109 17.04 -20.95 14.13
C TRP A 109 16.16 -21.96 13.40
N SER A 110 15.53 -22.87 14.14
CA SER A 110 14.58 -23.83 13.58
C SER A 110 13.15 -23.36 13.83
N ASN A 111 12.26 -23.55 12.84
CA ASN A 111 10.83 -23.30 13.05
C ASN A 111 10.16 -24.41 13.88
N ILE A 112 8.85 -24.29 14.12
CA ILE A 112 8.06 -25.30 14.87
C ILE A 112 8.05 -26.70 14.22
N HIS A 113 8.44 -26.79 12.94
CA HIS A 113 8.57 -28.03 12.17
C HIS A 113 10.02 -28.52 12.08
N ASN A 114 10.94 -27.92 12.85
CA ASN A 114 12.37 -28.22 12.85
C ASN A 114 13.07 -27.96 11.50
N GLU A 115 12.51 -27.06 10.68
CA GLU A 115 13.12 -26.62 9.42
C GLU A 115 14.11 -25.48 9.71
N PRO A 116 15.32 -25.48 9.12
CA PRO A 116 16.29 -24.43 9.37
C PRO A 116 15.93 -23.14 8.64
N ILE A 117 15.88 -22.05 9.39
CA ILE A 117 15.74 -20.68 8.89
C ILE A 117 17.08 -19.98 9.11
N ILE A 118 17.60 -19.36 8.05
CA ILE A 118 18.83 -18.56 8.09
C ILE A 118 18.46 -17.11 7.78
N VAL A 119 18.93 -16.18 8.60
CA VAL A 119 18.73 -14.75 8.40
C VAL A 119 20.07 -14.05 8.32
N SER A 120 20.18 -13.17 7.32
CA SER A 120 21.37 -12.37 7.08
C SER A 120 21.08 -10.90 7.32
N PHE A 121 21.96 -10.23 8.06
CA PHE A 121 21.89 -8.82 8.39
C PHE A 121 23.17 -8.10 7.99
N ILE A 122 23.04 -6.80 7.71
CA ILE A 122 24.16 -5.87 7.55
C ILE A 122 24.01 -4.79 8.61
N GLN A 123 25.05 -4.62 9.44
CA GLN A 123 25.13 -3.52 10.38
C GLN A 123 26.06 -2.43 9.83
N VAL A 124 25.54 -1.21 9.68
CA VAL A 124 26.31 -0.04 9.23
C VAL A 124 25.98 1.15 10.12
N ASN A 125 27.00 1.77 10.72
CA ASN A 125 26.87 2.97 11.57
C ASN A 125 25.85 2.84 12.71
N GLY A 126 25.73 1.66 13.32
CA GLY A 126 24.79 1.40 14.42
C GLY A 126 23.38 1.01 13.98
N GLU A 127 23.07 1.10 12.69
CA GLU A 127 21.78 0.67 12.11
C GLU A 127 21.89 -0.76 11.57
N LEU A 128 20.83 -1.55 11.78
CA LEU A 128 20.74 -2.94 11.33
C LEU A 128 19.76 -3.06 10.16
N TYR A 129 20.21 -3.71 9.09
CA TYR A 129 19.42 -3.95 7.89
C TYR A 129 19.29 -5.46 7.67
N ILE A 130 18.06 -5.95 7.47
CA ILE A 130 17.83 -7.32 7.01
C ILE A 130 18.18 -7.37 5.53
N VAL A 131 19.00 -8.34 5.14
CA VAL A 131 19.37 -8.60 3.75
C VAL A 131 18.49 -9.69 3.17
N ASP A 132 18.41 -10.81 3.87
CA ASP A 132 17.75 -12.00 3.37
C ASP A 132 17.29 -12.92 4.50
N VAL A 133 16.22 -13.67 4.24
CA VAL A 133 15.63 -14.66 5.13
C VAL A 133 15.35 -15.90 4.29
N GLU A 134 16.13 -16.95 4.49
CA GLU A 134 16.03 -18.20 3.74
C GLU A 134 15.46 -19.32 4.62
N ASN A 135 14.33 -19.90 4.21
CA ASN A 135 13.84 -21.15 4.80
C ASN A 135 14.41 -22.32 4.00
N THR A 136 15.36 -23.03 4.61
CA THR A 136 16.08 -24.15 3.99
C THR A 136 15.39 -25.51 4.15
N GLY A 137 14.25 -25.58 4.85
CA GLY A 137 13.46 -26.82 4.99
C GLY A 137 12.58 -27.13 3.78
N ALA A 138 12.15 -26.10 3.05
CA ALA A 138 11.43 -26.25 1.79
C ALA A 138 12.44 -26.48 0.65
N THR A 139 12.71 -27.74 0.32
CA THR A 139 13.66 -28.18 -0.71
C THR A 139 13.76 -27.26 -1.94
N LYS A 140 14.87 -26.53 -2.06
CA LYS A 140 15.54 -26.31 -3.34
C LYS A 140 16.87 -27.05 -3.30
N LYS A 141 17.07 -27.94 -4.28
CA LYS A 141 18.33 -28.69 -4.45
C LYS A 141 19.50 -27.73 -4.36
N PHE A 142 20.33 -27.92 -3.33
CA PHE A 142 21.60 -27.25 -3.12
C PHE A 142 22.53 -27.56 -4.31
N SER A 143 22.54 -26.72 -5.35
CA SER A 143 23.67 -26.72 -6.28
C SER A 143 24.83 -26.05 -5.56
N ARG A 144 25.81 -26.88 -5.16
CA ARG A 144 27.09 -26.50 -4.57
C ARG A 144 27.67 -25.26 -5.27
N ILE A 145 27.85 -24.16 -4.55
CA ILE A 145 28.74 -23.06 -4.94
C ILE A 145 29.86 -23.01 -3.91
N PHE A 146 30.70 -24.03 -3.92
CA PHE A 146 32.12 -23.95 -3.55
C PHE A 146 32.81 -25.09 -4.31
N SER A 147 33.45 -24.69 -5.40
CA SER A 147 34.47 -25.40 -6.15
C SER A 147 35.54 -24.39 -6.52
#